data_AF-A0A2D5AXL9-F1
#
_entry.id   AF-A0A2D5AXL9-F1
#
_cell.length_a   1.000
_cell.length_b   1.000
_cell.length_c   1.000
_cell.angle_alpha   90.00
_cell.angle_beta   90.00
_cell.angle_gamma   90.00
#
_symmetry.space_group_name_H-M   'P 1'
#
loop_
_entity.id
_entity.type
_entity.pdbx_description
1 polymer ?
#
loop_
_entity_poly.entity_id
_entity_poly.type
_entity_poly.pdbx_seq_one_letter_code
_entity_poly.pdbx_strand_id
1 'polypeptide(L)'
;MLYRLRHPYRDGTTHIVFTPTNFLERLCALTPRPCKHLLTYHGVLTPASSWRPEIIPRGASESVPASTSRPTDGPRTTVVCAGRS
;
A
#
# COMPACT_ATOMS: atom_id res chain seq x y z
N MET A 1 -10.65 -12.48 -29.91
CA MET A 1 -11.80 -11.70 -29.38
C MET A 1 -11.97 -10.42 -30.18
N LEU A 2 -13.22 -10.00 -30.43
CA LEU A 2 -13.56 -8.80 -31.19
C LEU A 2 -14.01 -7.70 -30.22
N TYR A 3 -13.26 -6.60 -30.14
CA TYR A 3 -13.57 -5.45 -29.29
C TYR A 3 -14.15 -4.32 -30.12
N ARG A 4 -15.37 -3.88 -29.82
CA ARG A 4 -16.02 -2.74 -30.48
C ARG A 4 -15.57 -1.45 -29.80
N LEU A 5 -14.98 -0.53 -30.54
CA LEU A 5 -14.62 0.79 -30.00
C LEU A 5 -15.87 1.64 -29.77
N ARG A 6 -15.84 2.47 -28.73
CA ARG A 6 -16.91 3.44 -28.46
C ARG A 6 -16.96 4.55 -29.52
N HIS A 7 -15.82 4.94 -30.05
CA HIS A 7 -15.71 5.90 -31.15
C HIS A 7 -14.93 5.26 -32.30
N PRO A 8 -15.38 5.43 -33.55
CA PRO A 8 -14.65 4.94 -34.71
C PRO A 8 -13.29 5.61 -34.82
N TYR A 9 -12.32 4.88 -35.36
CA TYR A 9 -11.02 5.45 -35.71
C TYR A 9 -11.16 6.48 -36.84
N ARG A 10 -10.11 7.26 -37.10
CA ARG A 10 -10.10 8.26 -38.20
C ARG A 10 -10.47 7.64 -39.56
N ASP A 11 -10.12 6.37 -39.74
CA ASP A 11 -10.34 5.60 -40.98
C ASP A 11 -11.69 4.85 -41.00
N GLY A 12 -12.57 5.09 -40.02
CA GLY A 12 -13.88 4.44 -39.92
C GLY A 12 -13.86 3.06 -39.25
N THR A 13 -12.69 2.56 -38.85
CA THR A 13 -12.55 1.26 -38.17
C THR A 13 -13.28 1.27 -36.83
N THR A 14 -14.21 0.32 -36.64
CA THR A 14 -15.09 0.23 -35.45
C THR A 14 -14.77 -0.95 -34.53
N HIS A 15 -14.02 -1.94 -35.01
CA HIS A 15 -13.73 -3.17 -34.28
C HIS A 15 -12.25 -3.51 -34.33
N ILE A 16 -11.70 -4.00 -33.22
CA ILE A 16 -10.32 -4.51 -33.13
C ILE A 16 -10.38 -6.00 -32.82
N VAL A 17 -9.67 -6.80 -33.62
CA VAL A 17 -9.51 -8.23 -33.36
C VAL A 17 -8.21 -8.43 -32.58
N PHE A 18 -8.30 -8.96 -31.36
CA PHE A 18 -7.14 -9.36 -30.57
C PHE A 18 -7.02 -10.88 -30.50
N THR A 19 -5.80 -11.38 -30.67
CA THR A 19 -5.43 -12.72 -30.19
C THR A 19 -5.39 -12.71 -28.66
N PRO A 20 -5.66 -13.85 -27.98
CA PRO A 20 -5.66 -13.90 -26.51
C PRO A 20 -4.38 -13.36 -25.88
N THR A 21 -3.22 -13.65 -26.47
CA THR A 21 -1.90 -13.18 -26.00
C THR A 21 -1.75 -11.66 -26.14
N ASN A 22 -2.10 -11.08 -27.30
CA ASN A 22 -2.02 -9.64 -27.54
C ASN A 22 -2.91 -8.83 -26.58
N PHE A 23 -4.07 -9.39 -26.20
CA PHE A 23 -4.94 -8.74 -25.23
C PHE A 23 -4.30 -8.69 -23.84
N LEU A 24 -3.71 -9.80 -23.39
CA LEU A 24 -3.01 -9.86 -22.11
C LEU A 24 -1.79 -8.94 -22.08
N GLU A 25 -1.00 -8.88 -23.16
CA GLU A 25 0.14 -7.96 -23.25
C GLU A 25 -0.27 -6.49 -23.08
N ARG A 26 -1.32 -6.08 -23.78
CA ARG A 26 -1.86 -4.71 -23.67
C ARG A 26 -2.44 -4.42 -22.29
N LEU A 27 -3.09 -5.40 -21.66
CA LEU A 27 -3.58 -5.29 -20.30
C LEU A 27 -2.42 -5.13 -19.31
N CYS A 28 -1.40 -5.98 -19.40
CA CYS A 28 -0.22 -5.93 -18.55
C CYS A 28 0.56 -4.62 -18.72
N ALA A 29 0.66 -4.10 -19.95
CA ALA A 29 1.28 -2.81 -20.21
C ALA A 29 0.53 -1.63 -19.58
N LEU A 30 -0.81 -1.73 -19.51
CA LEU A 30 -1.65 -0.71 -18.88
C LEU A 30 -1.68 -0.82 -17.36
N THR A 31 -1.55 -2.03 -16.82
CA THR A 31 -1.67 -2.27 -15.37
C THR A 31 -0.44 -1.68 -14.67
N PRO A 32 -0.58 -0.58 -13.90
CA PRO A 32 0.55 -0.02 -13.18
C PRO A 32 1.06 -1.04 -12.15
N ARG A 33 2.36 -1.06 -11.88
CA ARG A 33 2.97 -1.98 -10.91
C ARG A 33 2.23 -1.88 -9.55
N PRO A 34 1.53 -2.94 -9.09
CA PRO A 34 0.55 -2.83 -8.02
C PRO A 34 1.13 -2.76 -6.59
N CYS A 35 2.43 -2.47 -6.43
CA CYS A 35 3.09 -2.57 -5.12
C CYS A 35 3.76 -1.26 -4.73
N LYS A 36 2.98 -0.18 -4.62
CA LYS A 36 3.40 1.03 -3.89
C LYS A 36 2.32 1.39 -2.87
N HIS A 37 2.74 1.91 -1.72
CA HIS A 37 1.83 2.42 -0.71
C HIS A 37 1.05 3.60 -1.31
N LEU A 38 -0.18 3.36 -1.74
CA LEU A 38 -1.02 4.36 -2.41
C LEU A 38 -1.56 5.41 -1.44
N LEU A 39 -1.55 5.12 -0.13
CA LEU A 39 -2.16 5.93 0.92
C LEU A 39 -1.20 6.11 2.08
N THR A 40 -0.33 7.12 2.01
CA THR A 40 0.41 7.58 3.19
C THR A 40 -0.54 8.39 4.07
N TYR A 41 -0.93 7.83 5.21
CA TYR A 41 -1.72 8.56 6.20
C TYR A 41 -0.84 9.66 6.83
N HIS A 42 -1.41 10.85 7.02
CA HIS A 42 -0.73 12.00 7.63
C HIS A 42 -1.47 12.47 8.89
N GLY A 43 -0.73 13.16 9.77
CA GLY A 43 -1.26 13.69 11.02
C GLY A 43 -1.83 12.61 11.95
N VAL A 44 -3.08 12.81 12.34
CA VAL A 44 -3.76 12.05 13.39
C VAL A 44 -3.94 10.56 13.06
N LEU A 45 -4.03 10.20 11.77
CA LEU A 45 -4.20 8.82 11.31
C LEU A 45 -2.87 8.10 11.02
N THR A 46 -1.73 8.73 11.28
CA THR A 46 -0.42 8.08 11.07
C THR A 46 -0.19 6.91 12.03
N PRO A 47 0.63 5.89 11.66
CA PRO A 47 1.04 4.84 12.57
C PRO A 47 1.74 5.34 13.84
N ALA A 48 2.43 6.48 13.75
CA ALA A 48 3.19 7.09 14.84
C ALA A 48 2.48 8.30 15.48
N SER A 49 1.15 8.43 15.36
CA SER A 49 0.43 9.55 15.97
C SER A 49 0.31 9.40 17.49
N SER A 50 0.50 10.50 18.23
CA SER A 50 0.35 10.51 19.70
C SER A 50 -1.10 10.20 20.15
N TRP A 51 -2.07 10.37 19.25
CA TRP A 51 -3.50 10.21 19.52
C TRP A 51 -4.00 8.78 19.21
N ARG A 52 -3.12 7.87 18.72
CA ARG A 52 -3.44 6.46 18.47
C ARG A 52 -4.25 5.74 19.57
N PRO A 53 -3.95 5.89 20.89
CA PRO A 53 -4.66 5.14 21.93
C PRO A 53 -6.14 5.50 22.08
N GLU A 54 -6.57 6.66 21.56
CA GLU A 54 -7.96 7.12 21.58
C GLU A 54 -8.68 6.81 20.26
N ILE A 55 -7.95 6.84 19.14
CA ILE A 55 -8.54 6.74 17.78
C ILE A 55 -8.73 5.29 17.35
N ILE A 56 -7.85 4.39 17.78
CA ILE A 56 -7.92 3.00 17.37
C ILE A 56 -8.86 2.28 18.31
N PRO A 57 -9.95 1.67 17.80
CA PRO A 57 -10.79 0.82 18.62
C PRO A 57 -9.93 -0.33 19.14
N ARG A 58 -9.63 -0.31 20.45
CA ARG A 58 -9.01 -1.45 21.10
C ARG A 58 -10.03 -2.57 21.08
N GLY A 59 -9.71 -3.67 20.39
CA GLY A 59 -10.47 -4.91 20.54
C GLY A 59 -10.56 -5.25 22.02
N ALA A 60 -11.67 -5.86 22.44
CA ALA A 60 -12.03 -6.12 23.84
C ALA A 60 -11.13 -7.15 24.57
N SER A 61 -9.80 -7.11 24.38
CA SER A 61 -8.86 -8.12 24.87
C SER A 61 -7.61 -7.55 25.57
N GLU A 62 -7.63 -6.31 26.06
CA GLU A 62 -6.57 -5.79 26.94
C GLU A 62 -7.17 -5.06 28.15
N SER A 63 -7.77 -5.85 29.05
CA SER A 63 -7.84 -5.51 30.47
C SER A 63 -6.83 -6.38 31.22
N VAL A 64 -5.54 -6.06 31.10
CA VAL A 64 -4.53 -6.48 32.08
C VAL A 64 -3.87 -5.21 32.61
N PRO A 65 -4.05 -4.84 33.89
CA PRO A 65 -3.42 -3.66 34.44
C PRO A 65 -1.91 -3.89 34.53
N ALA A 66 -1.14 -3.03 33.85
CA ALA A 66 0.30 -2.97 33.98
C ALA A 66 0.65 -2.60 35.44
N SER A 67 1.03 -3.61 36.22
CA SER A 67 1.64 -3.43 37.53
C SER A 67 2.99 -2.74 37.36
N THR A 68 3.12 -1.60 38.03
CA THR A 68 4.33 -0.85 38.35
C THR A 68 5.63 -1.66 38.25
N SER A 69 6.51 -1.30 37.31
CA SER A 69 7.95 -1.47 37.47
C SER A 69 8.66 -0.19 37.05
N ARG A 70 9.43 0.36 37.99
CA ARG A 70 10.21 1.60 37.95
C ARG A 70 11.17 1.65 36.73
N PRO A 71 11.61 2.86 36.31
CA PRO A 71 12.54 2.98 35.19
C PRO A 71 13.91 2.44 35.62
N THR A 72 14.48 1.55 34.81
CA THR A 72 15.91 1.26 34.85
C THR A 72 16.51 1.88 33.60
N ASP A 73 17.27 2.95 33.82
CA ASP A 73 18.16 3.56 32.84
C ASP A 73 19.15 2.48 32.36
N GLY A 74 19.15 2.21 31.06
CA GLY A 74 20.00 1.21 30.42
C GLY A 74 20.30 1.65 28.98
N PRO A 75 21.54 1.47 28.50
CA PRO A 75 22.11 2.35 27.49
C PRO A 75 21.40 2.23 26.14
N ARG A 76 21.20 3.40 25.53
CA ARG A 76 20.80 3.58 24.13
C ARG A 76 21.68 2.71 23.23
N THR A 77 21.11 1.63 22.70
CA THR A 77 21.73 0.93 21.58
C THR A 77 21.44 1.74 20.33
N THR A 78 22.37 2.63 19.98
CA THR A 78 22.54 3.10 18.61
C THR A 78 22.86 1.88 17.75
N VAL A 79 21.94 1.52 16.85
CA VAL A 79 22.25 0.57 15.79
C VAL A 79 23.22 1.25 14.82
N VAL A 80 24.51 0.97 14.99
CA VAL A 80 25.55 1.29 14.01
C VAL A 80 25.33 0.37 12.81
N CYS A 81 24.92 0.93 11.68
CA CYS A 81 24.99 0.22 10.40
C CYS A 81 26.45 0.19 9.94
N ALA A 82 27.16 -0.88 10.27
CA ALA A 82 28.46 -1.18 9.69
C ALA A 82 28.27 -1.85 8.31
N GLY A 83 28.76 -1.14 7.29
CA GLY A 83 29.26 -1.54 5.96
C GLY A 83 28.89 -2.90 5.33
N ARG A 84 28.51 -2.80 4.05
CA ARG A 84 28.97 -3.56 2.87
C ARG A 84 28.37 -2.82 1.66
N SER A 85 29.08 -2.40 0.62
CA SER A 85 30.36 -2.81 0.01
C SER A 85 30.84 -1.68 -0.90
#